data_AF-G1LFP6-F1
#
_entry.id   AF-G1LFP6-F1
#
_cell.length_a   1.000
_cell.length_b   1.000
_cell.length_c   1.000
_cell.angle_alpha   90.00
_cell.angle_beta   90.00
_cell.angle_gamma   90.00
#
_symmetry.space_group_name_H-M   'P 1'
#
loop_
_entity.id
_entity.type
_entity.pdbx_description
1 polymer ?
#
loop_
_entity_poly.entity_id
_entity_poly.type
_entity_poly.pdbx_seq_one_letter_code
_entity_poly.pdbx_strand_id
1 'polypeptide(L)'
;MGSVPRVALVTGANKGIGLAIVQQLCRQFSGDVVLTAQDEAEGQAAVKQLQAEGLSPRFHWLDIDDLQSIRVLREFLRKEYGGLDVLVNNAGIALKHGDPTPLHIQAEVTMKTNFFGTRAVCTELLPLMKPQGRVVNVSSIMSFAALKTCSSELQQKFMNETITEEELVGLMNKFVEDTKKGVQQKEGWPDIKAVPYAVSKMGVTVLSRIHARNLSEQRRGDKILLNACCPGWVRTDMGGPTAIKSPEEGAETPVYLALLPSDAEGPHGEFVMEKKVEQWAPLCQLPSWLPPLIYP
;
A
#
# COMPACT_ATOMS: atom_id res chain seq x y z
N MET A 1 1.63 -20.80 30.73
CA MET A 1 1.92 -20.75 29.28
C MET A 1 2.00 -19.29 28.91
N GLY A 2 3.13 -18.81 28.39
CA GLY A 2 3.27 -17.40 28.00
C GLY A 2 2.31 -17.07 26.87
N SER A 3 1.75 -15.87 26.87
CA SER A 3 0.95 -15.37 25.74
C SER A 3 1.82 -15.34 24.48
N VAL A 4 1.30 -15.83 23.35
CA VAL A 4 1.96 -15.72 22.04
C VAL A 4 2.25 -14.24 21.74
N PRO A 5 3.47 -13.87 21.33
CA PRO A 5 3.80 -12.47 21.06
C PRO A 5 2.93 -11.88 19.95
N ARG A 6 2.70 -10.56 20.02
CA ARG A 6 2.09 -9.82 18.91
C ARG A 6 3.07 -9.75 17.73
N VAL A 7 2.56 -9.63 16.51
CA VAL A 7 3.40 -9.57 15.31
C VAL A 7 2.97 -8.49 14.33
N ALA A 8 3.94 -7.69 13.88
CA ALA A 8 3.82 -6.74 12.79
C ALA A 8 4.56 -7.23 11.55
N LEU A 9 3.99 -7.03 10.37
CA LEU A 9 4.59 -7.43 9.10
C LEU A 9 4.60 -6.28 8.09
N VAL A 10 5.71 -6.12 7.37
CA VAL A 10 5.88 -5.10 6.32
C VAL A 10 6.27 -5.77 5.00
N THR A 11 5.53 -5.48 3.93
CA THR A 11 5.84 -5.98 2.57
C THR A 11 6.85 -5.09 1.86
N GLY A 12 7.77 -5.68 1.08
CA GLY A 12 8.77 -4.94 0.30
C GLY A 12 9.68 -4.07 1.17
N ALA A 13 10.23 -4.68 2.22
CA ALA A 13 10.87 -3.98 3.33
C ALA A 13 12.40 -4.10 3.37
N ASN A 14 13.04 -4.59 2.31
CA ASN A 14 14.50 -4.65 2.19
C ASN A 14 15.16 -3.28 1.95
N LYS A 15 14.39 -2.26 1.52
CA LYS A 15 14.92 -0.91 1.23
C LYS A 15 13.85 0.18 1.31
N GLY A 16 14.28 1.42 1.14
CA GLY A 16 13.42 2.59 1.02
C GLY A 16 12.47 2.77 2.22
N ILE A 17 11.22 3.13 1.94
CA ILE A 17 10.21 3.41 2.98
C ILE A 17 9.93 2.15 3.82
N GLY A 18 9.84 0.97 3.19
CA GLY A 18 9.55 -0.27 3.91
C GLY A 18 10.60 -0.62 4.96
N LEU A 19 11.88 -0.42 4.65
CA LEU A 19 12.97 -0.62 5.62
C LEU A 19 12.88 0.36 6.80
N ALA A 20 12.59 1.63 6.53
CA ALA A 20 12.42 2.65 7.56
C ALA A 20 11.17 2.38 8.43
N ILE A 21 10.09 1.84 7.86
CA ILE A 21 8.92 1.38 8.63
C ILE A 21 9.32 0.23 9.56
N VAL A 22 10.05 -0.78 9.09
CA VAL A 22 10.53 -1.88 9.94
C VAL A 22 11.42 -1.34 11.07
N GLN A 23 12.35 -0.44 10.76
CA GLN A 23 13.24 0.18 11.75
C GLN A 23 12.44 0.87 12.87
N GLN A 24 11.43 1.68 12.50
CA GLN A 24 10.58 2.38 13.47
C GLN A 24 9.67 1.44 14.26
N LEU A 25 9.10 0.41 13.62
CA LEU A 25 8.30 -0.61 14.31
C LEU A 25 9.15 -1.41 15.30
N CYS A 26 10.40 -1.78 14.96
CA CYS A 26 11.28 -2.47 15.90
C CYS A 26 11.56 -1.65 17.17
N ARG A 27 11.48 -0.31 17.09
CA ARG A 27 11.68 0.58 18.24
C ARG A 27 10.42 0.84 19.06
N GLN A 28 9.23 0.71 18.47
CA GLN A 28 7.98 1.22 19.04
C GLN A 28 6.89 0.15 19.23
N PHE A 29 6.89 -0.91 18.42
CA PHE A 29 5.89 -1.95 18.48
C PHE A 29 6.22 -2.97 19.59
N SER A 30 5.26 -3.21 20.48
CA SER A 30 5.39 -4.22 21.53
C SER A 30 5.12 -5.63 21.00
N GLY A 31 6.10 -6.19 20.27
CA GLY A 31 6.03 -7.55 19.70
C GLY A 31 7.11 -7.78 18.65
N ASP A 32 6.95 -8.87 17.90
CA ASP A 32 7.85 -9.22 16.80
C ASP A 32 7.56 -8.35 15.57
N VAL A 33 8.61 -8.01 14.82
CA VAL A 33 8.50 -7.33 13.52
C VAL A 33 9.10 -8.22 12.45
N VAL A 34 8.30 -8.57 11.44
CA VAL A 34 8.68 -9.40 10.30
C VAL A 34 8.94 -8.50 9.09
N LEU A 35 10.22 -8.42 8.72
CA LEU A 35 10.68 -7.85 7.45
C LEU A 35 10.47 -8.89 6.35
N THR A 36 9.83 -8.49 5.25
CA THR A 36 9.69 -9.35 4.08
C THR A 36 10.26 -8.71 2.82
N ALA A 37 10.77 -9.53 1.91
CA ALA A 37 11.35 -9.11 0.64
C ALA A 37 11.21 -10.21 -0.42
N GLN A 38 11.15 -9.81 -1.69
CA GLN A 38 11.08 -10.74 -2.83
C GLN A 38 12.40 -11.48 -3.05
N ASP A 39 13.52 -10.81 -2.74
CA ASP A 39 14.86 -11.35 -2.85
C ASP A 39 15.39 -11.66 -1.44
N GLU A 40 15.74 -12.93 -1.22
CA GLU A 40 16.18 -13.41 0.08
C GLU A 40 17.54 -12.83 0.49
N ALA A 41 18.46 -12.63 -0.45
CA ALA A 41 19.78 -12.07 -0.15
C ALA A 41 19.67 -10.60 0.26
N GLU A 42 18.88 -9.81 -0.45
CA GLU A 42 18.60 -8.41 -0.10
C GLU A 42 17.84 -8.31 1.23
N GLY A 43 16.88 -9.20 1.47
CA GLY A 43 16.14 -9.26 2.74
C GLY A 43 17.03 -9.56 3.93
N GLN A 44 17.92 -10.56 3.82
CA GLN A 44 18.89 -10.90 4.86
C GLN A 44 19.94 -9.80 5.07
N ALA A 45 20.35 -9.11 4.01
CA ALA A 45 21.23 -7.95 4.12
C ALA A 45 20.58 -6.81 4.91
N ALA A 46 19.29 -6.53 4.65
CA ALA A 46 18.52 -5.52 5.38
C ALA A 46 18.35 -5.89 6.87
N VAL A 47 18.14 -7.16 7.19
CA VAL A 47 18.10 -7.64 8.59
C VAL A 47 19.43 -7.40 9.28
N LYS A 48 20.56 -7.74 8.65
CA LYS A 48 21.90 -7.49 9.20
C LYS A 48 22.18 -6.00 9.42
N GLN A 49 21.72 -5.15 8.50
CA GLN A 49 21.82 -3.70 8.66
C GLN A 49 21.09 -3.25 9.94
N LEU A 50 19.85 -3.69 10.14
CA LEU A 50 19.07 -3.33 11.33
C LEU A 50 19.65 -3.94 12.62
N GLN A 51 20.24 -5.14 12.55
CA GLN A 51 20.96 -5.75 13.68
C GLN A 51 22.19 -4.93 14.10
N ALA A 52 22.91 -4.33 13.15
CA ALA A 52 24.02 -3.44 13.46
C ALA A 52 23.58 -2.16 14.22
N GLU A 53 22.29 -1.81 14.14
CA GLU A 53 21.67 -0.73 14.91
C GLU A 53 21.08 -1.18 16.26
N GLY A 54 21.27 -2.45 16.64
CA GLY A 54 20.72 -3.03 17.87
C GLY A 54 19.24 -3.43 17.78
N LEU A 55 18.67 -3.51 16.57
CA LEU A 55 17.31 -3.99 16.33
C LEU A 55 17.31 -5.48 16.01
N SER A 56 16.15 -6.14 16.06
CA SER A 56 16.07 -7.60 15.82
C SER A 56 14.80 -8.00 15.07
N PRO A 57 14.59 -7.51 13.82
CA PRO A 57 13.49 -7.99 13.00
C PRO A 57 13.70 -9.47 12.63
N ARG A 58 12.60 -10.22 12.52
CA ARG A 58 12.58 -11.51 11.84
C ARG A 58 12.50 -11.30 10.34
N PHE A 59 12.94 -12.30 9.58
CA PHE A 59 12.81 -12.32 8.13
C PHE A 59 11.84 -13.41 7.70
N HIS A 60 11.04 -13.11 6.68
CA HIS A 60 10.34 -14.11 5.88
C HIS A 60 10.30 -13.67 4.42
N TRP A 61 10.60 -14.58 3.49
CA TRP A 61 10.51 -14.29 2.06
C TRP A 61 9.05 -14.00 1.65
N LEU A 62 8.84 -13.01 0.77
CA LEU A 62 7.53 -12.68 0.21
C LEU A 62 7.68 -12.02 -1.16
N ASP A 63 7.12 -12.64 -2.18
CA ASP A 63 6.76 -11.99 -3.44
C ASP A 63 5.24 -11.83 -3.51
N ILE A 64 4.75 -10.59 -3.59
CA ILE A 64 3.30 -10.32 -3.63
C ILE A 64 2.67 -10.68 -4.99
N ASP A 65 3.47 -10.91 -6.02
CA ASP A 65 3.02 -11.37 -7.34
C ASP A 65 2.96 -12.91 -7.45
N ASP A 66 3.39 -13.63 -6.41
CA ASP A 66 3.30 -15.09 -6.31
C ASP A 66 2.34 -15.51 -5.17
N LEU A 67 1.17 -16.03 -5.56
CA LEU A 67 0.16 -16.51 -4.62
C LEU A 67 0.67 -17.61 -3.69
N GLN A 68 1.59 -18.47 -4.16
CA GLN A 68 2.16 -19.51 -3.31
C GLN A 68 3.09 -18.91 -2.25
N SER A 69 3.89 -17.90 -2.60
CA SER A 69 4.68 -17.12 -1.64
C SER A 69 3.81 -16.56 -0.52
N ILE A 70 2.70 -15.90 -0.88
CA ILE A 70 1.74 -15.33 0.08
C ILE A 70 1.16 -16.41 1.01
N ARG A 71 0.79 -17.57 0.46
CA ARG A 71 0.24 -18.69 1.24
C ARG A 71 1.26 -19.32 2.18
N VAL A 72 2.52 -19.42 1.79
CA VAL A 72 3.59 -19.88 2.69
C VAL A 72 3.74 -18.92 3.86
N LEU A 73 3.76 -17.60 3.61
CA LEU A 73 3.77 -16.59 4.67
C LEU A 73 2.53 -16.68 5.57
N ARG A 74 1.34 -16.89 5.00
CA ARG A 74 0.10 -17.07 5.74
C ARG A 74 0.20 -18.23 6.73
N GLU A 75 0.70 -19.39 6.28
CA GLU A 75 0.86 -20.56 7.15
C GLU A 75 1.94 -20.35 8.22
N PHE A 76 3.02 -19.63 7.91
CA PHE A 76 4.00 -19.21 8.91
C PHE A 76 3.35 -18.37 10.01
N LEU A 77 2.59 -17.32 9.66
CA LEU A 77 1.91 -16.46 10.63
C LEU A 77 0.90 -17.23 11.50
N ARG A 78 0.14 -18.15 10.90
CA ARG A 78 -0.81 -19.00 11.65
C ARG A 78 -0.10 -19.90 12.64
N LYS A 79 0.99 -20.56 12.23
CA LYS A 79 1.71 -21.53 13.07
C LYS A 79 2.47 -20.87 14.21
N GLU A 80 3.15 -19.77 13.93
CA GLU A 80 4.04 -19.10 14.89
C GLU A 80 3.28 -18.14 15.82
N TYR A 81 2.28 -17.43 15.28
CA TYR A 81 1.62 -16.32 15.97
C TYR A 81 0.13 -16.50 16.18
N GLY A 82 -0.49 -17.52 15.57
CA GLY A 82 -1.94 -17.70 15.58
C GLY A 82 -2.74 -16.60 14.87
N GLY A 83 -2.08 -15.74 14.09
CA GLY A 83 -2.70 -14.59 13.41
C GLY A 83 -1.70 -13.44 13.18
N LEU A 84 -2.23 -12.25 12.90
CA LEU A 84 -1.45 -11.04 12.58
C LEU A 84 -2.02 -9.82 13.33
N ASP A 85 -1.17 -8.98 13.91
CA ASP A 85 -1.59 -7.78 14.64
C ASP A 85 -1.47 -6.52 13.78
N VAL A 86 -0.41 -6.41 12.98
CA VAL A 86 -0.19 -5.25 12.09
C VAL A 86 0.25 -5.74 10.72
N LEU A 87 -0.44 -5.27 9.68
CA LEU A 87 -0.07 -5.49 8.27
C LEU A 87 0.22 -4.14 7.61
N VAL A 88 1.42 -3.98 7.05
CA VAL A 88 1.76 -2.83 6.21
C VAL A 88 2.05 -3.30 4.79
N ASN A 89 1.09 -3.10 3.89
CA ASN A 89 1.25 -3.30 2.45
C ASN A 89 2.01 -2.10 1.87
N ASN A 90 3.34 -2.18 1.88
CA ASN A 90 4.25 -1.15 1.38
C ASN A 90 4.80 -1.47 -0.03
N ALA A 91 4.95 -2.75 -0.36
CA ALA A 91 5.48 -3.19 -1.65
C ALA A 91 4.76 -2.52 -2.84
N GLY A 92 5.55 -2.08 -3.81
CA GLY A 92 5.03 -1.49 -5.03
C GLY A 92 6.16 -1.02 -5.94
N ILE A 93 5.82 -0.82 -7.20
CA ILE A 93 6.73 -0.42 -8.26
C ILE A 93 6.19 0.81 -9.00
N ALA A 94 7.11 1.56 -9.58
CA ALA A 94 6.82 2.55 -10.59
C ALA A 94 7.95 2.48 -11.63
N LEU A 95 7.60 2.48 -12.90
CA LEU A 95 8.62 2.62 -13.95
C LEU A 95 9.17 4.05 -13.93
N LYS A 96 10.44 4.19 -14.32
CA LYS A 96 11.15 5.48 -14.26
C LYS A 96 10.51 6.48 -15.23
N HIS A 97 10.65 7.76 -14.91
CA HIS A 97 10.29 8.81 -15.86
C HIS A 97 11.12 8.67 -17.15
N GLY A 98 10.45 8.73 -18.30
CA GLY A 98 11.11 8.55 -19.61
C GLY A 98 11.48 7.11 -19.96
N ASP A 99 11.03 6.11 -19.20
CA ASP A 99 11.21 4.70 -19.55
C ASP A 99 10.57 4.40 -20.93
N PRO A 100 11.32 3.79 -21.88
CA PRO A 100 10.86 3.56 -23.25
C PRO A 100 9.85 2.40 -23.36
N THR A 101 9.58 1.68 -22.28
CA THR A 101 8.63 0.57 -22.26
C THR A 101 7.25 1.05 -22.75
N PRO A 102 6.58 0.35 -23.69
CA PRO A 102 5.26 0.73 -24.16
C PRO A 102 4.24 0.87 -23.02
N LEU A 103 3.37 1.88 -23.09
CA LEU A 103 2.40 2.22 -22.03
C LEU A 103 1.60 1.02 -21.53
N HIS A 104 1.14 0.15 -22.42
CA HIS A 104 0.34 -1.02 -22.06
C HIS A 104 1.14 -2.06 -21.25
N ILE A 105 2.43 -2.22 -21.52
CA ILE A 105 3.32 -3.08 -20.72
C ILE A 105 3.54 -2.43 -19.35
N GLN A 106 3.75 -1.10 -19.31
CA GLN A 106 3.85 -0.39 -18.04
C GLN A 106 2.58 -0.55 -17.18
N ALA A 107 1.40 -0.43 -17.82
CA ALA A 107 0.09 -0.63 -17.19
C ALA A 107 -0.06 -2.04 -16.63
N GLU A 108 0.23 -3.06 -17.42
CA GLU A 108 0.13 -4.46 -17.00
C GLU A 108 1.05 -4.78 -15.82
N VAL A 109 2.34 -4.46 -15.93
CA VAL A 109 3.35 -4.75 -14.89
C VAL A 109 3.05 -3.97 -13.61
N THR A 110 2.76 -2.66 -13.71
CA THR A 110 2.48 -1.83 -12.53
C THR A 110 1.18 -2.24 -11.84
N MET A 111 0.13 -2.57 -12.60
CA MET A 111 -1.15 -2.99 -12.04
C MET A 111 -1.06 -4.37 -11.37
N LYS A 112 -0.30 -5.30 -11.97
CA LYS A 112 -0.02 -6.62 -11.41
C LYS A 112 0.50 -6.50 -9.99
N THR A 113 1.59 -5.76 -9.78
CA THR A 113 2.20 -5.63 -8.45
C THR A 113 1.40 -4.73 -7.52
N ASN A 114 1.13 -3.49 -7.92
CA ASN A 114 0.61 -2.49 -6.99
C ASN A 114 -0.82 -2.78 -6.55
N PHE A 115 -1.67 -3.27 -7.45
CA PHE A 115 -3.07 -3.53 -7.16
C PHE A 115 -3.33 -5.02 -6.93
N PHE A 116 -3.03 -5.89 -7.90
CA PHE A 116 -3.38 -7.30 -7.79
C PHE A 116 -2.56 -8.04 -6.73
N GLY A 117 -1.27 -7.75 -6.61
CA GLY A 117 -0.42 -8.30 -5.54
C GLY A 117 -0.87 -7.84 -4.16
N THR A 118 -1.07 -6.54 -3.97
CA THR A 118 -1.64 -5.99 -2.71
C THR A 118 -2.99 -6.62 -2.37
N ARG A 119 -3.86 -6.77 -3.36
CA ARG A 119 -5.17 -7.43 -3.20
C ARG A 119 -5.00 -8.88 -2.76
N ALA A 120 -4.12 -9.65 -3.40
CA ALA A 120 -3.86 -11.05 -3.05
C ALA A 120 -3.34 -11.19 -1.61
N VAL A 121 -2.44 -10.30 -1.18
CA VAL A 121 -1.99 -10.24 0.22
C VAL A 121 -3.15 -9.96 1.15
N CYS A 122 -4.01 -8.97 0.86
CA CYS A 122 -5.20 -8.70 1.66
C CYS A 122 -6.16 -9.91 1.72
N THR A 123 -6.44 -10.55 0.58
CA THR A 123 -7.32 -11.73 0.51
C THR A 123 -6.82 -12.85 1.42
N GLU A 124 -5.51 -13.10 1.45
CA GLU A 124 -4.93 -14.20 2.23
C GLU A 124 -4.67 -13.83 3.70
N LEU A 125 -4.38 -12.55 4.01
CA LEU A 125 -3.94 -12.12 5.35
C LEU A 125 -5.00 -11.38 6.18
N LEU A 126 -6.00 -10.71 5.59
CA LEU A 126 -7.07 -10.07 6.36
C LEU A 126 -7.84 -11.06 7.27
N PRO A 127 -8.11 -12.32 6.85
CA PRO A 127 -8.71 -13.31 7.74
C PRO A 127 -7.88 -13.65 8.99
N LEU A 128 -6.57 -13.40 8.97
CA LEU A 128 -5.67 -13.65 10.11
C LEU A 128 -5.60 -12.48 11.09
N MET A 129 -6.12 -11.31 10.73
CA MET A 129 -6.01 -10.12 11.58
C MET A 129 -6.69 -10.38 12.91
N LYS A 130 -5.97 -10.16 14.01
CA LYS A 130 -6.48 -10.29 15.38
C LYS A 130 -7.33 -9.05 15.75
N PRO A 131 -8.18 -9.15 16.78
CA PRO A 131 -8.79 -7.96 17.37
C PRO A 131 -7.75 -6.90 17.73
N GLN A 132 -8.11 -5.63 17.59
CA GLN A 132 -7.24 -4.46 17.71
C GLN A 132 -6.12 -4.43 16.66
N GLY A 133 -6.27 -5.18 15.56
CA GLY A 133 -5.32 -5.17 14.46
C GLY A 133 -5.30 -3.84 13.70
N ARG A 134 -4.18 -3.52 13.04
CA ARG A 134 -4.04 -2.36 12.15
C ARG A 134 -3.56 -2.81 10.77
N VAL A 135 -4.19 -2.30 9.73
CA VAL A 135 -3.82 -2.56 8.34
C VAL A 135 -3.54 -1.23 7.65
N VAL A 136 -2.38 -1.13 7.01
CA VAL A 136 -1.91 0.08 6.34
C VAL A 136 -1.59 -0.26 4.91
N ASN A 137 -2.31 0.35 3.98
CA ASN A 137 -2.02 0.24 2.55
C ASN A 137 -1.30 1.50 2.07
N VAL A 138 -0.02 1.37 1.71
CA VAL A 138 0.77 2.51 1.21
C VAL A 138 0.34 2.81 -0.23
N SER A 139 -0.56 3.78 -0.34
CA SER A 139 -1.03 4.34 -1.60
C SER A 139 -0.09 5.49 -2.05
N SER A 140 -0.62 6.53 -2.69
CA SER A 140 0.11 7.72 -3.09
C SER A 140 -0.85 8.87 -3.35
N ILE A 141 -0.42 10.11 -3.14
CA ILE A 141 -1.17 11.29 -3.56
C ILE A 141 -1.45 11.31 -5.08
N MET A 142 -0.68 10.55 -5.86
CA MET A 142 -0.95 10.33 -7.28
C MET A 142 -2.32 9.67 -7.53
N SER A 143 -2.92 8.99 -6.55
CA SER A 143 -4.30 8.49 -6.67
C SER A 143 -5.31 9.64 -6.83
N PHE A 144 -5.08 10.76 -6.14
CA PHE A 144 -5.93 11.95 -6.25
C PHE A 144 -5.71 12.66 -7.58
N ALA A 145 -4.45 12.72 -8.04
CA ALA A 145 -4.15 13.25 -9.37
C ALA A 145 -4.87 12.45 -10.48
N ALA A 146 -4.86 11.12 -10.39
CA ALA A 146 -5.62 10.26 -11.29
C ALA A 146 -7.13 10.52 -11.17
N LEU A 147 -7.69 10.48 -9.95
CA LEU A 147 -9.12 10.71 -9.74
C LEU A 147 -9.57 12.05 -10.34
N LYS A 148 -8.83 13.13 -10.08
CA LYS A 148 -9.12 14.48 -10.57
C LYS A 148 -9.16 14.58 -12.09
N THR A 149 -8.40 13.74 -12.79
CA THR A 149 -8.21 13.81 -14.25
C THR A 149 -8.94 12.72 -15.03
N CYS A 150 -9.52 11.72 -14.35
CA CYS A 150 -10.50 10.82 -14.94
C CYS A 150 -11.78 11.55 -15.36
N SER A 151 -12.56 10.95 -16.28
CA SER A 151 -13.90 11.43 -16.62
C SER A 151 -14.86 11.42 -15.42
N SER A 152 -15.93 12.21 -15.50
CA SER A 152 -16.97 12.29 -14.46
C SER A 152 -17.58 10.91 -14.15
N GLU A 153 -17.74 10.05 -15.15
CA GLU A 153 -18.29 8.70 -14.99
C GLU A 153 -17.33 7.81 -14.18
N LEU A 154 -16.04 7.86 -14.47
CA LEU A 154 -15.03 7.12 -13.71
C LEU A 154 -14.89 7.68 -12.30
N GLN A 155 -14.92 9.01 -12.14
CA GLN A 155 -14.92 9.67 -10.83
C GLN A 155 -16.07 9.17 -9.95
N GLN A 156 -17.29 9.13 -10.48
CA GLN A 156 -18.46 8.60 -9.77
C GLN A 156 -18.27 7.15 -9.35
N LYS A 157 -17.71 6.30 -10.22
CA LYS A 157 -17.43 4.89 -9.88
C LYS A 157 -16.40 4.76 -8.76
N PHE A 158 -15.26 5.46 -8.84
CA PHE A 158 -14.20 5.40 -7.83
C PHE A 158 -14.55 6.09 -6.50
N MET A 159 -15.56 6.95 -6.48
CA MET A 159 -16.10 7.57 -5.26
C MET A 159 -17.31 6.84 -4.68
N ASN A 160 -17.92 5.91 -5.42
CA ASN A 160 -19.12 5.21 -4.98
C ASN A 160 -18.85 4.46 -3.67
N GLU A 161 -19.53 4.85 -2.60
CA GLU A 161 -19.40 4.26 -1.26
C GLU A 161 -19.88 2.81 -1.19
N THR A 162 -20.57 2.31 -2.21
CA THR A 162 -21.08 0.94 -2.32
C THR A 162 -20.35 0.08 -3.35
N ILE A 163 -19.31 0.61 -4.02
CA ILE A 163 -18.53 -0.16 -4.99
C ILE A 163 -18.03 -1.47 -4.36
N THR A 164 -18.16 -2.56 -5.12
CA THR A 164 -17.68 -3.88 -4.72
C THR A 164 -16.24 -4.11 -5.15
N GLU A 165 -15.58 -5.08 -4.51
CA GLU A 165 -14.22 -5.46 -4.93
C GLU A 165 -14.19 -5.98 -6.37
N GLU A 166 -15.23 -6.71 -6.80
CA GLU A 166 -15.35 -7.25 -8.16
C GLU A 166 -15.48 -6.13 -9.20
N GLU A 167 -16.32 -5.12 -8.95
CA GLU A 167 -16.43 -3.95 -9.83
C GLU A 167 -15.11 -3.19 -9.93
N LEU A 168 -14.41 -3.01 -8.80
CA LEU A 168 -13.09 -2.37 -8.79
C LEU A 168 -12.07 -3.17 -9.59
N VAL A 169 -12.03 -4.50 -9.43
CA VAL A 169 -11.18 -5.40 -10.22
C VAL A 169 -11.50 -5.27 -11.72
N GLY A 170 -12.78 -5.20 -12.08
CA GLY A 170 -13.23 -4.96 -13.45
C GLY A 170 -12.70 -3.66 -14.03
N LEU A 171 -12.73 -2.56 -13.25
CA LEU A 171 -12.19 -1.27 -13.65
C LEU A 171 -10.66 -1.31 -13.83
N MET A 172 -9.93 -1.96 -12.92
CA MET A 172 -8.47 -2.06 -13.02
C MET A 172 -8.04 -2.89 -14.24
N ASN A 173 -8.73 -4.00 -14.53
CA ASN A 173 -8.52 -4.76 -15.75
C ASN A 173 -8.88 -3.95 -17.00
N LYS A 174 -10.00 -3.21 -16.98
CA LYS A 174 -10.41 -2.36 -18.11
C LYS A 174 -9.35 -1.32 -18.45
N PHE A 175 -8.73 -0.67 -17.45
CA PHE A 175 -7.63 0.26 -17.69
C PHE A 175 -6.49 -0.40 -18.47
N VAL A 176 -6.01 -1.56 -18.02
CA VAL A 176 -4.93 -2.29 -18.70
C VAL A 176 -5.34 -2.64 -20.14
N GLU A 177 -6.54 -3.16 -20.35
CA GLU A 177 -7.04 -3.51 -21.68
C GLU A 177 -7.23 -2.31 -22.60
N ASP A 178 -7.69 -1.17 -22.08
CA ASP A 178 -7.84 0.06 -22.87
C ASP A 178 -6.49 0.63 -23.30
N THR A 179 -5.44 0.48 -22.49
CA THR A 179 -4.07 0.86 -22.90
C THR A 179 -3.52 -0.04 -24.00
N LYS A 180 -3.83 -1.35 -23.98
CA LYS A 180 -3.46 -2.28 -25.07
C LYS A 180 -4.14 -1.90 -26.39
N LYS A 181 -5.37 -1.40 -26.31
CA LYS A 181 -6.16 -0.92 -27.46
C LYS A 181 -5.81 0.51 -27.88
N GLY A 182 -5.06 1.26 -27.07
CA GLY A 182 -4.73 2.67 -27.32
C GLY A 182 -5.94 3.61 -27.22
N VAL A 183 -6.97 3.25 -26.46
CA VAL A 183 -8.23 4.02 -26.33
C VAL A 183 -8.43 4.62 -24.94
N GLN A 184 -7.45 4.52 -24.04
CA GLN A 184 -7.59 4.86 -22.63
C GLN A 184 -8.09 6.30 -22.39
N GLN A 185 -7.58 7.29 -23.12
CA GLN A 185 -8.04 8.68 -22.98
C GLN A 185 -9.49 8.86 -23.45
N LYS A 186 -9.86 8.20 -24.56
CA LYS A 186 -11.25 8.21 -25.07
C LYS A 186 -12.22 7.55 -24.09
N GLU A 187 -11.77 6.51 -23.40
CA GLU A 187 -12.53 5.80 -22.36
C GLU A 187 -12.52 6.55 -21.01
N GLY A 188 -11.94 7.74 -20.95
CA GLY A 188 -12.00 8.63 -19.79
C GLY A 188 -10.90 8.44 -18.76
N TRP A 189 -9.90 7.58 -19.00
CA TRP A 189 -8.78 7.40 -18.10
C TRP A 189 -7.87 8.66 -18.05
N PRO A 190 -7.09 8.85 -16.97
CA PRO A 190 -6.24 10.02 -16.80
C PRO A 190 -5.23 10.20 -17.94
N ASP A 191 -4.96 11.45 -18.29
CA ASP A 191 -3.85 11.82 -19.18
C ASP A 191 -2.79 12.59 -18.38
N ILE A 192 -2.03 11.87 -17.56
CA ILE A 192 -1.00 12.41 -16.69
C ILE A 192 0.29 11.58 -16.74
N LYS A 193 1.40 12.19 -16.31
CA LYS A 193 2.66 11.48 -16.10
C LYS A 193 2.48 10.33 -15.11
N ALA A 194 3.18 9.22 -15.38
CA ALA A 194 3.11 8.00 -14.58
C ALA A 194 1.66 7.48 -14.41
N VAL A 195 0.80 7.61 -15.44
CA VAL A 195 -0.60 7.14 -15.39
C VAL A 195 -0.75 5.69 -14.92
N PRO A 196 0.07 4.69 -15.32
CA PRO A 196 -0.04 3.33 -14.77
C PRO A 196 0.06 3.29 -13.25
N TYR A 197 1.04 4.01 -12.70
CA TYR A 197 1.26 4.10 -11.26
C TYR A 197 0.10 4.81 -10.57
N ALA A 198 -0.31 5.97 -11.09
CA ALA A 198 -1.38 6.77 -10.50
C ALA A 198 -2.71 6.00 -10.45
N VAL A 199 -3.09 5.31 -11.53
CA VAL A 199 -4.31 4.47 -11.59
C VAL A 199 -4.18 3.26 -10.67
N SER A 200 -3.02 2.60 -10.61
CA SER A 200 -2.82 1.47 -9.68
C SER A 200 -2.98 1.90 -8.21
N LYS A 201 -2.50 3.09 -7.83
CA LYS A 201 -2.64 3.65 -6.47
C LYS A 201 -4.06 4.16 -6.20
N MET A 202 -4.78 4.64 -7.21
CA MET A 202 -6.24 4.84 -7.12
C MET A 202 -6.96 3.53 -6.80
N GLY A 203 -6.59 2.42 -7.45
CA GLY A 203 -7.05 1.09 -7.10
C GLY A 203 -6.78 0.73 -5.64
N VAL A 204 -5.55 0.94 -5.13
CA VAL A 204 -5.19 0.68 -3.72
C VAL A 204 -6.01 1.52 -2.74
N THR A 205 -6.23 2.81 -3.05
CA THR A 205 -7.06 3.69 -2.22
C THR A 205 -8.51 3.19 -2.14
N VAL A 206 -9.13 2.85 -3.27
CA VAL A 206 -10.52 2.35 -3.27
C VAL A 206 -10.62 0.97 -2.65
N LEU A 207 -9.66 0.08 -2.88
CA LEU A 207 -9.60 -1.24 -2.24
C LEU A 207 -9.58 -1.12 -0.71
N SER A 208 -8.83 -0.15 -0.19
CA SER A 208 -8.77 0.13 1.25
C SER A 208 -10.13 0.55 1.81
N ARG A 209 -10.86 1.40 1.09
CA ARG A 209 -12.23 1.81 1.47
C ARG A 209 -13.17 0.60 1.52
N ILE A 210 -13.11 -0.27 0.52
CA ILE A 210 -13.92 -1.50 0.44
C ILE A 210 -13.60 -2.43 1.62
N HIS A 211 -12.32 -2.71 1.86
CA HIS A 211 -11.91 -3.63 2.94
C HIS A 211 -12.24 -3.09 4.33
N ALA A 212 -12.11 -1.78 4.56
CA ALA A 212 -12.57 -1.15 5.80
C ALA A 212 -14.09 -1.31 5.99
N ARG A 213 -14.90 -1.01 4.96
CA ARG A 213 -16.36 -1.23 5.01
C ARG A 213 -16.70 -2.69 5.34
N ASN A 214 -16.06 -3.65 4.68
CA ASN A 214 -16.27 -5.07 4.94
C ASN A 214 -15.88 -5.46 6.38
N LEU A 215 -14.79 -4.93 6.93
CA LEU A 215 -14.40 -5.14 8.33
C LEU A 215 -15.44 -4.55 9.30
N SER A 216 -15.98 -3.38 8.99
CA SER A 216 -17.05 -2.77 9.79
C SER A 216 -18.34 -3.58 9.77
N GLU A 217 -18.68 -4.21 8.65
CA GLU A 217 -19.88 -5.06 8.52
C GLU A 217 -19.69 -6.44 9.18
N GLN A 218 -18.52 -7.06 9.00
CA GLN A 218 -18.29 -8.46 9.34
C GLN A 218 -17.59 -8.66 10.68
N ARG A 219 -16.80 -7.67 11.13
CA ARG A 219 -15.91 -7.76 12.31
C ARG A 219 -15.95 -6.52 13.19
N ARG A 220 -17.11 -5.86 13.28
CA ARG A 220 -17.30 -4.58 14.01
C ARG A 220 -16.73 -4.58 15.45
N GLY A 221 -16.91 -5.68 16.18
CA GLY A 221 -16.46 -5.81 17.58
C GLY A 221 -14.95 -5.95 17.74
N ASP A 222 -14.23 -6.29 16.67
CA ASP A 222 -12.81 -6.60 16.74
C ASP A 222 -11.93 -5.35 16.73
N LYS A 223 -12.47 -4.15 16.52
CA LYS A 223 -11.69 -2.88 16.52
C LYS A 223 -10.46 -2.89 15.60
N ILE A 224 -10.59 -3.52 14.44
CA ILE A 224 -9.55 -3.52 13.39
C ILE A 224 -9.66 -2.20 12.62
N LEU A 225 -8.56 -1.46 12.50
CA LEU A 225 -8.50 -0.24 11.71
C LEU A 225 -7.71 -0.49 10.42
N LEU A 226 -8.24 -0.05 9.28
CA LEU A 226 -7.62 -0.20 7.97
C LEU A 226 -7.67 1.14 7.24
N ASN A 227 -6.52 1.64 6.78
CA ASN A 227 -6.45 2.92 6.04
C ASN A 227 -5.46 2.83 4.88
N ALA A 228 -5.73 3.64 3.85
CA ALA A 228 -4.73 3.98 2.84
C ALA A 228 -3.91 5.18 3.31
N CYS A 229 -2.66 5.31 2.85
CA CYS A 229 -1.88 6.51 3.13
C CYS A 229 -0.93 6.94 2.01
N CYS A 230 -0.50 8.20 2.07
CA CYS A 230 0.61 8.72 1.29
C CYS A 230 1.83 8.97 2.18
N PRO A 231 3.01 8.46 1.84
CA PRO A 231 4.25 8.74 2.59
C PRO A 231 4.90 10.09 2.21
N GLY A 232 4.29 10.85 1.29
CA GLY A 232 4.90 12.03 0.67
C GLY A 232 5.88 11.65 -0.44
N TRP A 233 6.68 12.62 -0.91
CA TRP A 233 7.71 12.38 -1.91
C TRP A 233 9.06 12.10 -1.24
N VAL A 234 9.48 10.83 -1.27
CA VAL A 234 10.58 10.27 -0.45
C VAL A 234 11.80 9.90 -1.27
N ARG A 235 13.00 10.25 -0.80
CA ARG A 235 14.30 9.92 -1.40
C ARG A 235 14.55 8.42 -1.30
N THR A 236 14.21 7.73 -2.39
CA THR A 236 14.35 6.28 -2.58
C THR A 236 14.71 6.03 -4.05
N ASP A 237 15.02 4.78 -4.41
CA ASP A 237 15.20 4.40 -5.82
C ASP A 237 14.01 4.81 -6.71
N MET A 238 12.79 4.80 -6.14
CA MET A 238 11.56 5.18 -6.84
C MET A 238 11.34 6.70 -6.87
N GLY A 239 11.53 7.38 -5.74
CA GLY A 239 11.27 8.81 -5.63
C GLY A 239 12.39 9.71 -6.17
N GLY A 240 13.60 9.17 -6.33
CA GLY A 240 14.77 9.90 -6.81
C GLY A 240 15.44 10.78 -5.74
N PRO A 241 16.64 11.31 -6.03
CA PRO A 241 17.43 12.06 -5.05
C PRO A 241 16.86 13.45 -4.75
N THR A 242 16.04 14.02 -5.64
CA THR A 242 15.44 15.36 -5.48
C THR A 242 14.16 15.37 -4.64
N ALA A 243 13.73 14.20 -4.15
CA ALA A 243 12.56 14.10 -3.32
C ALA A 243 12.74 14.82 -1.97
N ILE A 244 11.65 15.31 -1.41
CA ILE A 244 11.70 16.25 -0.27
C ILE A 244 11.89 15.54 1.09
N LYS A 245 11.49 14.28 1.22
CA LYS A 245 11.56 13.51 2.48
C LYS A 245 12.67 12.46 2.48
N SER A 246 13.24 12.17 3.65
CA SER A 246 14.05 10.97 3.89
C SER A 246 13.15 9.74 4.05
N PRO A 247 13.68 8.51 3.90
CA PRO A 247 12.93 7.29 4.21
C PRO A 247 12.28 7.30 5.60
N GLU A 248 12.96 7.84 6.60
CA GLU A 248 12.47 7.94 7.98
C GLU A 248 11.27 8.89 8.09
N GLU A 249 11.35 10.07 7.45
CA GLU A 249 10.23 11.02 7.37
C GLU A 249 9.05 10.45 6.57
N GLY A 250 9.33 9.61 5.55
CA GLY A 250 8.33 8.91 4.76
C GLY A 250 7.60 7.80 5.52
N ALA A 251 8.28 7.17 6.48
CA ALA A 251 7.72 6.10 7.31
C ALA A 251 6.76 6.61 8.40
N GLU A 252 6.78 7.90 8.72
CA GLU A 252 6.01 8.45 9.85
C GLU A 252 4.50 8.22 9.76
N THR A 253 3.87 8.48 8.62
CA THR A 253 2.41 8.29 8.47
C THR A 253 2.03 6.81 8.48
N PRO A 254 2.73 5.91 7.73
CA PRO A 254 2.50 4.48 7.84
C PRO A 254 2.64 3.94 9.28
N VAL A 255 3.69 4.35 10.01
CA VAL A 255 3.93 3.91 11.39
C VAL A 255 2.87 4.47 12.34
N TYR A 256 2.47 5.74 12.18
CA TYR A 256 1.35 6.33 12.93
C TYR A 256 0.07 5.49 12.80
N LEU A 257 -0.29 5.09 11.58
CA LEU A 257 -1.47 4.26 11.34
C LEU A 257 -1.33 2.84 11.89
N ALA A 258 -0.14 2.25 11.78
CA ALA A 258 0.17 0.92 12.30
C ALA A 258 0.07 0.84 13.83
N LEU A 259 0.34 1.96 14.52
CA LEU A 259 0.43 2.04 15.98
C LEU A 259 -0.73 2.80 16.62
N LEU A 260 -1.85 3.02 15.91
CA LEU A 260 -3.04 3.65 16.50
C LEU A 260 -3.43 2.95 17.82
N PRO A 261 -3.72 3.69 18.91
CA PRO A 261 -4.07 3.12 20.21
C PRO A 261 -5.18 2.08 20.12
N SER A 262 -5.15 1.03 20.93
CA SER A 262 -6.10 -0.11 20.86
C SER A 262 -7.58 0.28 21.02
N ASP A 263 -7.84 1.40 21.70
CA ASP A 263 -9.15 1.99 21.93
C ASP A 263 -9.55 3.04 20.89
N ALA A 264 -8.68 3.37 19.94
CA ALA A 264 -8.98 4.32 18.87
C ALA A 264 -10.18 3.86 18.02
N GLU A 265 -11.09 4.80 17.77
CA GLU A 265 -12.26 4.60 16.91
C GLU A 265 -11.97 4.90 15.42
N GLY A 266 -10.87 5.59 15.13
CA GLY A 266 -10.45 5.92 13.78
C GLY A 266 -9.04 6.51 13.71
N PRO A 267 -8.55 6.86 12.51
CA PRO A 267 -9.26 6.77 11.22
C PRO A 267 -9.52 5.32 10.77
N HIS A 268 -10.58 5.12 9.98
CA HIS A 268 -10.96 3.82 9.41
C HIS A 268 -11.57 4.00 8.01
N GLY A 269 -11.01 3.34 6.99
CA GLY A 269 -11.44 3.49 5.61
C GLY A 269 -11.01 4.82 4.97
N GLU A 270 -10.07 5.52 5.60
CA GLU A 270 -9.63 6.84 5.17
C GLU A 270 -8.37 6.78 4.30
N PHE A 271 -8.11 7.89 3.61
CA PHE A 271 -6.79 8.18 3.05
C PHE A 271 -6.08 9.18 3.96
N VAL A 272 -4.86 8.87 4.38
CA VAL A 272 -4.13 9.69 5.35
C VAL A 272 -2.78 10.15 4.80
N MET A 273 -2.46 11.42 4.99
CA MET A 273 -1.18 12.04 4.61
C MET A 273 -0.77 13.02 5.69
N GLU A 274 0.51 13.06 6.07
CA GLU A 274 0.99 13.87 7.21
C GLU A 274 0.17 13.66 8.50
N LYS A 275 -0.25 12.41 8.75
CA LYS A 275 -1.11 12.01 9.89
C LYS A 275 -2.48 12.72 9.91
N LYS A 276 -2.93 13.27 8.78
CA LYS A 276 -4.24 13.91 8.59
C LYS A 276 -5.07 13.17 7.57
N VAL A 277 -6.38 13.11 7.79
CA VAL A 277 -7.33 12.54 6.84
C VAL A 277 -7.50 13.51 5.67
N GLU A 278 -7.33 12.99 4.46
CA GLU A 278 -7.58 13.71 3.22
C GLU A 278 -8.91 13.23 2.62
N GLN A 279 -9.82 14.15 2.34
CA GLN A 279 -11.11 13.82 1.77
C GLN A 279 -10.96 13.31 0.35
N TRP A 280 -11.29 12.03 0.12
CA TRP A 280 -11.28 11.40 -1.21
C TRP A 280 -12.28 12.08 -2.15
N ALA A 281 -11.79 13.03 -2.95
CA ALA A 281 -12.59 13.80 -3.90
C ALA A 281 -11.71 14.42 -5.02
N PRO A 282 -12.26 14.66 -6.23
CA PRO A 282 -11.56 15.31 -7.35
C PRO A 282 -11.04 16.72 -7.05
N LEU A 283 -11.71 17.43 -6.14
CA LEU A 283 -11.40 18.82 -5.78
C LEU A 283 -10.30 18.97 -4.71
N CYS A 284 -9.66 17.87 -4.30
CA CYS A 284 -8.57 17.91 -3.33
C CYS A 284 -7.41 18.79 -3.85
N GLN A 285 -6.88 19.65 -2.96
CA GLN A 285 -5.69 20.43 -3.24
C GLN A 285 -4.47 19.49 -3.24
N LEU A 286 -3.80 19.38 -4.39
CA LEU A 286 -2.57 18.62 -4.47
C LEU A 286 -1.44 19.40 -3.76
N PRO A 287 -0.52 18.71 -3.07
CA PRO A 287 0.57 19.37 -2.37
C PRO A 287 1.46 20.19 -3.30
N SER A 288 1.95 21.33 -2.82
CA SER A 288 2.80 22.24 -3.60
C SER A 288 4.12 21.64 -4.05
N TRP A 289 4.60 20.59 -3.36
CA TRP A 289 5.80 19.85 -3.70
C TRP A 289 5.59 18.82 -4.82
N LEU A 290 4.34 18.55 -5.23
CA LEU A 290 4.05 17.58 -6.28
C LEU A 290 4.48 18.16 -7.64
N PRO A 291 5.33 17.46 -8.43
CA PRO A 291 5.73 17.94 -9.74
C PRO A 291 4.55 18.11 -10.71
N PRO A 292 4.69 18.94 -11.78
CA PRO A 292 3.64 19.14 -12.77
C PRO A 292 3.19 17.82 -13.43
N LEU A 293 1.88 17.59 -13.40
CA LEU A 293 1.24 16.33 -13.82
C LEU A 293 1.22 16.10 -15.34
N ILE A 294 1.28 17.18 -16.14
CA ILE A 294 1.19 17.13 -17.61
C ILE A 294 2.57 17.45 -18.21
N TYR A 295 2.85 16.96 -19.41
CA TYR A 295 4.02 17.38 -20.19
C TYR A 295 3.85 18.84 -20.65
N PRO A 296 4.92 19.66 -20.68
CA PRO A 296 4.87 20.96 -21.32
C PRO A 296 4.57 20.83 -22.83
#